data_AF-A0A6N8DV57-F1
#
_entry.id   AF-A0A6N8DV57-F1
#
_cell.length_a   1.000
_cell.length_b   1.000
_cell.length_c   1.000
_cell.angle_alpha   90.00
_cell.angle_beta   90.00
_cell.angle_gamma   90.00
#
_symmetry.space_group_name_H-M   'P 1'
#
loop_
_entity.id
_entity.type
_entity.pdbx_description
1 polymer ?
#
loop_
_entity_poly.entity_id
_entity_poly.type
_entity_poly.pdbx_seq_one_letter_code
_entity_poly.pdbx_strand_id
1 'polypeptide(L)'
;MFANRFTAFVDACCLVGVLKRNLLLTLAEAEFFRLRWSEPVLVETERAIQGIYERRGAPEAAEQAKRARGKMEAAFEEAMVSDFEQYLSLCGKLPDPNDAHVVAAALKTQASAIVTDNLKHFPTEILAPLNLYARSADSFIADTIDLDPGRAVAAIRVMRHRFKKPEKTAELLLLDMEACGLTDTVSARSLRDPRKRNRAEILQAKGGFPRERNRISELILRKPYETVDVLRSHVLSL
;
A
#
# COMPACT_ATOMS: atom_id res chain seq x y z
N MET A 1 2.00 24.64 6.70
CA MET A 1 0.67 24.31 6.17
C MET A 1 0.88 23.64 4.81
N PHE A 2 0.89 22.30 4.74
CA PHE A 2 1.03 21.62 3.45
C PHE A 2 -0.33 21.60 2.75
N ALA A 3 -0.48 22.44 1.74
CA ALA A 3 -1.65 22.50 0.89
C ALA A 3 -1.83 21.14 0.18
N ASN A 4 -2.96 20.48 0.49
CA ASN A 4 -3.57 19.36 -0.23
C ASN A 4 -2.65 18.18 -0.61
N ARG A 5 -2.40 17.25 0.33
CA ARG A 5 -1.82 15.95 -0.03
C ARG A 5 -2.83 15.15 -0.84
N PHE A 6 -2.36 14.57 -1.94
CA PHE A 6 -3.08 13.58 -2.72
C PHE A 6 -3.64 12.49 -1.79
N THR A 7 -4.96 12.29 -1.77
CA THR A 7 -5.62 11.28 -0.93
C THR A 7 -5.89 10.03 -1.76
N ALA A 8 -5.44 8.88 -1.27
CA ALA A 8 -5.67 7.58 -1.89
C ALA A 8 -6.43 6.67 -0.94
N PHE A 9 -7.51 6.08 -1.42
CA PHE A 9 -8.24 5.02 -0.72
C PHE A 9 -7.66 3.68 -1.16
N VAL A 10 -7.13 2.89 -0.23
CA VAL A 10 -6.46 1.61 -0.55
C VAL A 10 -7.41 0.45 -0.24
N ASP A 11 -7.66 -0.35 -1.27
CA ASP A 11 -8.52 -1.53 -1.22
C ASP A 11 -7.83 -2.73 -0.54
N ALA A 12 -8.64 -3.69 -0.07
CA ALA A 12 -8.18 -4.85 0.69
C ALA A 12 -7.19 -5.69 -0.12
N CYS A 13 -7.46 -5.90 -1.41
CA CYS A 13 -6.61 -6.71 -2.30
C CYS A 13 -5.14 -6.23 -2.34
N CYS A 14 -4.92 -4.92 -2.18
CA CYS A 14 -3.58 -4.33 -2.16
C CYS A 14 -2.87 -4.44 -0.80
N LEU A 15 -3.61 -4.72 0.27
CA LEU A 15 -3.12 -4.79 1.64
C LEU A 15 -2.82 -6.23 2.11
N VAL A 16 -3.28 -7.25 1.39
CA VAL A 16 -3.05 -8.66 1.74
C VAL A 16 -1.56 -9.03 1.62
N GLY A 17 -0.97 -8.74 0.45
CA GLY A 17 0.42 -9.08 0.14
C GLY A 17 1.42 -8.28 0.96
N VAL A 18 2.35 -8.96 1.65
CA VAL A 18 3.30 -8.32 2.59
C VAL A 18 4.12 -7.22 1.93
N LEU A 19 4.69 -7.48 0.76
CA LEU A 19 5.58 -6.53 0.08
C LEU A 19 4.83 -5.29 -0.40
N LYS A 20 3.71 -5.48 -1.11
CA LYS A 20 2.84 -4.41 -1.62
C LYS A 20 2.32 -3.53 -0.48
N ARG A 21 1.77 -4.14 0.58
CA ARG A 21 1.35 -3.43 1.79
C ARG A 21 2.51 -2.62 2.36
N ASN A 22 3.67 -3.21 2.57
CA ASN A 22 4.80 -2.52 3.17
C ASN A 22 5.26 -1.31 2.33
N LEU A 23 5.25 -1.41 1.00
CA LEU A 23 5.58 -0.30 0.10
C LEU A 23 4.56 0.84 0.21
N LEU A 24 3.27 0.54 0.10
CA LEU A 24 2.20 1.54 0.22
C LEU A 24 2.26 2.26 1.57
N LEU A 25 2.37 1.51 2.67
CA LEU A 25 2.47 2.08 4.01
C LEU A 25 3.76 2.88 4.19
N THR A 26 4.89 2.44 3.63
CA THR A 26 6.16 3.18 3.71
C THR A 26 6.08 4.51 2.97
N LEU A 27 5.47 4.53 1.78
CA LEU A 27 5.31 5.76 1.00
C LEU A 27 4.30 6.71 1.63
N ALA A 28 3.22 6.19 2.25
CA ALA A 28 2.29 6.97 3.06
C ALA A 28 2.97 7.57 4.31
N GLU A 29 3.77 6.78 5.03
CA GLU A 29 4.58 7.24 6.18
C GLU A 29 5.58 8.33 5.77
N ALA A 30 6.19 8.18 4.59
CA ALA A 30 7.06 9.18 3.98
C ALA A 30 6.29 10.34 3.31
N GLU A 31 5.00 10.47 3.60
CA GLU A 31 4.19 11.65 3.28
C GLU A 31 4.04 11.91 1.78
N PHE A 32 4.04 10.87 0.96
CA PHE A 32 3.77 10.98 -0.48
C PHE A 32 2.28 11.11 -0.81
N PHE A 33 1.43 10.46 -0.01
CA PHE A 33 -0.02 10.55 -0.14
C PHE A 33 -0.68 10.38 1.23
N ARG A 34 -1.92 10.82 1.36
CA ARG A 34 -2.76 10.55 2.52
C ARG A 34 -3.48 9.22 2.29
N LEU A 35 -3.09 8.22 3.07
CA LEU A 35 -3.70 6.89 3.08
C LEU A 35 -5.07 6.93 3.76
N ARG A 36 -6.06 6.27 3.14
CA ARG A 36 -7.39 6.03 3.72
C ARG A 36 -7.85 4.60 3.48
N TRP A 37 -8.59 4.04 4.43
CA TRP A 37 -9.29 2.75 4.34
C TRP A 37 -10.51 2.75 5.26
N SER A 38 -11.44 1.83 5.08
CA SER A 38 -12.59 1.65 5.95
C SER A 38 -12.50 0.36 6.76
N GLU A 39 -13.36 0.24 7.78
CA GLU A 39 -13.47 -0.96 8.59
C GLU A 39 -13.74 -2.23 7.75
N PRO A 40 -14.71 -2.24 6.80
CA PRO A 40 -14.92 -3.40 5.92
C PRO A 40 -13.66 -3.85 5.19
N VAL A 41 -12.89 -2.90 4.65
CA VAL A 41 -11.63 -3.19 3.94
C VAL A 41 -10.60 -3.86 4.87
N LEU A 42 -10.48 -3.39 6.12
CA LEU A 42 -9.56 -4.02 7.08
C LEU A 42 -10.05 -5.40 7.55
N VAL A 43 -11.36 -5.61 7.67
CA VAL A 43 -11.96 -6.94 7.95
C VAL A 43 -11.66 -7.92 6.81
N GLU A 44 -11.83 -7.50 5.56
CA GLU A 44 -11.52 -8.31 4.38
C GLU A 44 -10.03 -8.62 4.28
N THR A 45 -9.19 -7.62 4.55
CA THR A 45 -7.73 -7.78 4.61
C THR A 45 -7.35 -8.82 5.67
N GLU A 46 -7.92 -8.74 6.87
CA GLU A 46 -7.67 -9.71 7.95
C GLU A 46 -8.08 -11.13 7.55
N ARG A 47 -9.30 -11.30 7.02
CA ARG A 47 -9.80 -12.62 6.56
C ARG A 47 -8.92 -13.22 5.48
N ALA A 48 -8.50 -12.42 4.50
CA ALA A 48 -7.63 -12.88 3.42
C ALA A 48 -6.24 -13.30 3.94
N ILE A 49 -5.66 -12.53 4.87
CA ILE A 49 -4.39 -12.87 5.53
C ILE A 49 -4.53 -14.16 6.34
N GLN A 50 -5.61 -14.33 7.10
CA GLN A 50 -5.90 -15.55 7.85
C GLN A 50 -5.94 -16.76 6.91
N GLY A 51 -6.71 -16.68 5.82
CA GLY A 51 -6.80 -17.77 4.85
C GLY A 51 -5.46 -18.15 4.21
N ILE A 52 -4.56 -17.18 3.99
CA ILE A 52 -3.18 -17.47 3.54
C ILE A 52 -2.41 -18.26 4.60
N TYR A 53 -2.48 -17.86 5.87
CA TYR A 53 -1.79 -18.57 6.95
C TYR A 53 -2.35 -19.97 7.17
N GLU A 54 -3.66 -20.15 7.08
CA GLU A 54 -4.32 -21.47 7.17
C GLU A 54 -3.86 -22.40 6.05
N ARG A 55 -3.83 -21.91 4.79
CA ARG A 55 -3.34 -22.70 3.66
C ARG A 55 -1.86 -23.09 3.78
N ARG A 56 -1.07 -22.31 4.52
CA ARG A 56 0.34 -22.61 4.83
C ARG A 56 0.53 -23.48 6.08
N GLY A 57 -0.55 -23.89 6.75
CA GLY A 57 -0.48 -24.69 7.97
C GLY A 57 0.15 -23.93 9.15
N ALA A 58 0.10 -22.59 9.14
CA ALA A 58 0.70 -21.80 10.20
C ALA A 58 -0.16 -21.89 11.49
N PRO A 59 0.44 -22.13 12.66
CA PRO A 59 -0.30 -22.13 13.91
C PRO A 59 -0.87 -20.74 14.20
N GLU A 60 -2.01 -20.64 14.87
CA GLU A 60 -2.61 -19.36 15.28
C GLU A 60 -2.89 -18.39 14.11
N ALA A 61 -3.29 -18.89 12.94
CA ALA A 61 -3.52 -18.08 11.74
C ALA A 61 -4.40 -16.84 11.99
N ALA A 62 -5.50 -17.00 12.74
CA ALA A 62 -6.40 -15.92 13.12
C ALA A 62 -5.68 -14.84 13.96
N GLU A 63 -4.96 -15.23 15.01
CA GLU A 63 -4.20 -14.28 15.85
C GLU A 63 -3.06 -13.61 15.08
N GLN A 64 -2.46 -14.29 14.10
CA GLN A 64 -1.47 -13.68 13.22
C GLN A 64 -2.09 -12.62 12.28
N ALA A 65 -3.28 -12.87 11.76
CA ALA A 65 -4.00 -11.93 10.92
C ALA A 65 -4.47 -10.70 11.72
N LYS A 66 -5.08 -10.93 12.89
CA LYS A 66 -5.49 -9.86 13.82
C LYS A 66 -4.32 -8.98 14.26
N ARG A 67 -3.16 -9.58 14.55
CA ARG A 67 -1.92 -8.83 14.83
C ARG A 67 -1.44 -8.02 13.63
N ALA A 68 -1.64 -8.48 12.40
CA ALA A 68 -1.26 -7.73 11.21
C ALA A 68 -2.16 -6.50 11.03
N ARG A 69 -3.47 -6.68 11.16
CA ARG A 69 -4.45 -5.59 11.13
C ARG A 69 -4.19 -4.55 12.23
N GLY A 70 -4.05 -4.98 13.48
CA GLY A 70 -3.81 -4.07 14.61
C GLY A 70 -2.52 -3.26 14.48
N LYS A 71 -1.49 -3.79 13.80
CA LYS A 71 -0.28 -3.03 13.46
C LYS A 71 -0.53 -1.93 12.42
N MET A 72 -1.41 -2.18 11.45
CA MET A 72 -1.79 -1.18 10.44
C MET A 72 -2.61 -0.05 11.08
N GLU A 73 -3.57 -0.39 11.92
CA GLU A 73 -4.42 0.58 12.63
C GLU A 73 -3.58 1.45 13.58
N ALA A 74 -2.70 0.83 14.38
CA ALA A 74 -1.80 1.58 15.27
C ALA A 74 -0.77 2.45 14.51
N ALA A 75 -0.42 2.06 13.28
CA ALA A 75 0.46 2.83 12.41
C ALA A 75 -0.25 4.01 11.75
N PHE A 76 -1.54 3.90 11.43
CA PHE A 76 -2.29 4.91 10.69
C PHE A 76 -3.69 5.09 11.29
N GLU A 77 -3.75 5.55 12.53
CA GLU A 77 -5.01 5.81 13.25
C GLU A 77 -5.92 6.76 12.43
N GLU A 78 -5.31 7.80 11.87
CA GLU A 78 -5.93 8.80 11.01
C GLU A 78 -6.22 8.30 9.57
N ALA A 79 -6.06 7.02 9.25
CA ALA A 79 -6.44 6.46 7.94
C ALA A 79 -7.86 5.88 7.92
N MET A 80 -8.44 5.56 9.09
CA MET A 80 -9.76 4.97 9.18
C MET A 80 -10.86 5.96 8.76
N VAL A 81 -11.78 5.49 7.90
CA VAL A 81 -12.98 6.20 7.44
C VAL A 81 -14.22 5.53 8.00
N SER A 82 -15.10 6.33 8.59
CA SER A 82 -16.46 5.96 9.00
C SER A 82 -17.51 6.84 8.32
N ASP A 83 -18.78 6.54 8.55
CA ASP A 83 -19.94 7.40 8.20
C ASP A 83 -20.02 7.75 6.71
N PHE A 84 -19.69 6.75 5.87
CA PHE A 84 -19.70 6.84 4.41
C PHE A 84 -20.96 6.25 3.77
N GLU A 85 -21.87 5.68 4.55
CA GLU A 85 -23.09 5.01 4.08
C GLU A 85 -23.99 5.96 3.27
N GLN A 86 -24.00 7.25 3.60
CA GLN A 86 -24.74 8.28 2.87
C GLN A 86 -24.26 8.46 1.41
N TYR A 87 -23.06 8.00 1.06
CA TYR A 87 -22.50 8.06 -0.29
C TYR A 87 -22.80 6.81 -1.12
N LEU A 88 -23.36 5.75 -0.53
CA LEU A 88 -23.65 4.50 -1.26
C LEU A 88 -24.59 4.72 -2.45
N SER A 89 -25.57 5.61 -2.31
CA SER A 89 -26.51 5.96 -3.39
C SER A 89 -25.85 6.65 -4.59
N LEU A 90 -24.64 7.22 -4.41
CA LEU A 90 -23.89 7.90 -5.46
C LEU A 90 -22.97 6.96 -6.25
N CYS A 91 -22.78 5.71 -5.81
CA CYS A 91 -21.82 4.78 -6.39
C CYS A 91 -22.25 4.19 -7.75
N GLY A 92 -23.49 4.44 -8.18
CA GLY A 92 -24.04 3.87 -9.40
C GLY A 92 -24.16 2.35 -9.34
N LYS A 93 -24.24 1.70 -10.51
CA LYS A 93 -24.32 0.24 -10.62
C LYS A 93 -22.94 -0.34 -10.93
N LEU A 94 -22.17 -0.64 -9.89
CA LEU A 94 -20.88 -1.32 -10.02
C LEU A 94 -21.06 -2.76 -10.56
N PRO A 95 -20.06 -3.32 -11.26
CA PRO A 95 -20.05 -4.72 -11.66
C PRO A 95 -20.23 -5.69 -10.50
N ASP A 96 -19.54 -5.44 -9.38
CA ASP A 96 -19.78 -6.11 -8.10
C ASP A 96 -20.43 -5.11 -7.12
N PRO A 97 -21.68 -5.37 -6.68
CA PRO A 97 -22.36 -4.52 -5.70
C PRO A 97 -21.64 -4.43 -4.35
N ASN A 98 -20.83 -5.42 -3.98
CA ASN A 98 -20.11 -5.40 -2.70
C ASN A 98 -19.04 -4.31 -2.68
N ASP A 99 -18.48 -3.92 -3.83
CA ASP A 99 -17.45 -2.88 -3.91
C ASP A 99 -17.98 -1.45 -3.70
N ALA A 100 -19.31 -1.28 -3.55
CA ALA A 100 -19.91 0.03 -3.33
C ALA A 100 -19.40 0.72 -2.06
N HIS A 101 -19.03 -0.05 -1.02
CA HIS A 101 -18.46 0.54 0.20
C HIS A 101 -17.09 1.18 -0.04
N VAL A 102 -16.29 0.65 -0.97
CA VAL A 102 -14.97 1.20 -1.34
C VAL A 102 -15.15 2.58 -1.98
N VAL A 103 -16.07 2.69 -2.94
CA VAL A 103 -16.36 3.95 -3.63
C VAL A 103 -16.96 4.98 -2.68
N ALA A 104 -17.92 4.57 -1.85
CA ALA A 104 -18.55 5.45 -0.87
C ALA A 104 -17.54 6.02 0.15
N ALA A 105 -16.65 5.17 0.67
CA ALA A 105 -15.61 5.60 1.61
C ALA A 105 -14.54 6.48 0.93
N ALA A 106 -14.18 6.19 -0.33
CA ALA A 106 -13.30 7.05 -1.12
C ALA A 106 -13.92 8.44 -1.32
N LEU A 107 -15.20 8.53 -1.68
CA LEU A 107 -15.95 9.78 -1.81
C LEU A 107 -15.98 10.59 -0.50
N LYS A 108 -16.28 9.94 0.63
CA LYS A 108 -16.30 10.58 1.96
C LYS A 108 -15.00 11.28 2.29
N THR A 109 -13.87 10.73 1.83
CA THR A 109 -12.53 11.26 2.10
C THR A 109 -12.00 12.22 1.05
N GLN A 110 -12.79 12.49 0.00
CA GLN A 110 -12.34 13.23 -1.16
C GLN A 110 -11.05 12.62 -1.73
N ALA A 111 -10.96 11.28 -1.73
CA ALA A 111 -9.88 10.58 -2.40
C ALA A 111 -9.89 10.93 -3.88
N SER A 112 -8.71 11.00 -4.48
CA SER A 112 -8.56 11.14 -5.93
C SER A 112 -8.44 9.77 -6.60
N ALA A 113 -7.83 8.81 -5.90
CA ALA A 113 -7.65 7.44 -6.39
C ALA A 113 -8.19 6.38 -5.44
N ILE A 114 -8.72 5.31 -6.04
CA ILE A 114 -8.85 3.99 -5.42
C ILE A 114 -7.65 3.15 -5.88
N VAL A 115 -6.84 2.68 -4.95
CA VAL A 115 -5.72 1.78 -5.23
C VAL A 115 -6.21 0.35 -5.07
N THR A 116 -6.36 -0.36 -6.19
CA THR A 116 -6.93 -1.71 -6.26
C THR A 116 -6.32 -2.48 -7.43
N ASP A 117 -6.05 -3.77 -7.23
CA ASP A 117 -5.64 -4.67 -8.32
C ASP A 117 -6.86 -5.24 -9.08
N ASN A 118 -8.08 -5.07 -8.54
CA ASN A 118 -9.33 -5.54 -9.13
C ASN A 118 -9.97 -4.46 -10.04
N LEU A 119 -9.19 -3.87 -10.94
CA LEU A 119 -9.61 -2.72 -11.77
C LEU A 119 -10.95 -2.92 -12.49
N LYS A 120 -11.27 -4.15 -12.91
CA LYS A 120 -12.54 -4.51 -13.55
C LYS A 120 -13.78 -4.23 -12.68
N HIS A 121 -13.65 -4.15 -11.35
CA HIS A 121 -14.75 -3.83 -10.44
C HIS A 121 -15.01 -2.32 -10.34
N PHE A 122 -14.08 -1.50 -10.84
CA PHE A 122 -14.08 -0.04 -10.70
C PHE A 122 -13.99 0.65 -12.07
N PRO A 123 -15.00 0.46 -12.94
CA PRO A 123 -14.99 0.99 -14.30
C PRO A 123 -14.93 2.53 -14.32
N THR A 124 -14.11 3.08 -15.22
CA THR A 124 -13.85 4.52 -15.35
C THR A 124 -15.12 5.32 -15.62
N GLU A 125 -16.08 4.75 -16.33
CA GLU A 125 -17.35 5.38 -16.70
C GLU A 125 -18.20 5.68 -15.46
N ILE A 126 -18.03 4.90 -14.38
CA ILE A 126 -18.70 5.10 -13.09
C ILE A 126 -17.88 6.04 -12.20
N LEU A 127 -16.55 5.89 -12.18
CA LEU A 127 -15.69 6.64 -11.27
C LEU A 127 -15.39 8.08 -11.72
N ALA A 128 -15.22 8.32 -13.02
CA ALA A 128 -14.82 9.64 -13.52
C ALA A 128 -15.84 10.76 -13.18
N PRO A 129 -17.17 10.55 -13.26
CA PRO A 129 -18.16 11.54 -12.81
C PRO A 129 -18.06 11.89 -11.31
N LEU A 130 -17.47 10.99 -10.51
CA LEU A 130 -17.26 11.13 -9.07
C LEU A 130 -15.90 11.77 -8.74
N ASN A 131 -15.12 12.20 -9.74
CA ASN A 131 -13.73 12.65 -9.61
C ASN A 131 -12.81 11.61 -8.97
N LEU A 132 -13.10 10.33 -9.21
CA LEU A 132 -12.28 9.20 -8.78
C LEU A 132 -11.68 8.51 -10.01
N TYR A 133 -10.52 7.89 -9.81
CA TYR A 133 -9.99 6.89 -10.74
C TYR A 133 -9.47 5.68 -9.98
N ALA A 134 -9.50 4.51 -10.62
CA ALA A 134 -8.88 3.31 -10.09
C ALA A 134 -7.46 3.14 -10.66
N ARG A 135 -6.52 2.69 -9.83
CA ARG A 135 -5.15 2.38 -10.25
C ARG A 135 -4.63 1.14 -9.55
N SER A 136 -3.88 0.31 -10.29
CA SER A 136 -3.21 -0.84 -9.70
C SER A 136 -2.21 -0.39 -8.63
N ALA A 137 -1.93 -1.24 -7.64
CA ALA A 137 -0.93 -0.90 -6.65
C ALA A 137 0.46 -0.74 -7.28
N ASP A 138 0.80 -1.56 -8.27
CA ASP A 138 2.08 -1.46 -8.97
C ASP A 138 2.26 -0.08 -9.63
N SER A 139 1.33 0.30 -10.50
CA SER A 139 1.42 1.57 -11.20
C SER A 139 1.26 2.77 -10.25
N PHE A 140 0.55 2.62 -9.14
CA PHE A 140 0.44 3.67 -8.11
C PHE A 140 1.75 3.86 -7.33
N ILE A 141 2.41 2.77 -6.93
CA ILE A 141 3.71 2.80 -6.24
C ILE A 141 4.77 3.39 -7.17
N ALA A 142 4.79 2.98 -8.44
CA ALA A 142 5.73 3.49 -9.45
C ALA A 142 5.60 5.01 -9.62
N ASP A 143 4.39 5.50 -9.87
CA ASP A 143 4.11 6.95 -9.95
C ASP A 143 4.56 7.68 -8.70
N THR A 144 4.27 7.11 -7.53
CA THR A 144 4.60 7.71 -6.24
C THR A 144 6.12 7.83 -6.06
N ILE A 145 6.89 6.83 -6.50
CA ILE A 145 8.35 6.87 -6.48
C ILE A 145 8.87 7.94 -7.44
N ASP A 146 8.26 8.08 -8.62
CA ASP A 146 8.69 9.05 -9.63
C ASP A 146 8.39 10.51 -9.25
N LEU A 147 7.48 10.78 -8.31
CA LEU A 147 7.24 12.12 -7.76
C LEU A 147 8.47 12.71 -7.04
N ASP A 148 9.13 11.89 -6.21
CA ASP A 148 10.38 12.25 -5.52
C ASP A 148 11.23 10.99 -5.33
N PRO A 149 12.03 10.63 -6.34
CA PRO A 149 12.92 9.48 -6.32
C PRO A 149 13.82 9.41 -5.10
N GLY A 150 14.42 10.53 -4.70
CA GLY A 150 15.39 10.57 -3.62
C GLY A 150 14.75 10.22 -2.28
N ARG A 151 13.61 10.85 -1.97
CA ARG A 151 12.87 10.60 -0.73
C ARG A 151 12.24 9.20 -0.73
N ALA A 152 11.70 8.75 -1.86
CA ALA A 152 11.09 7.43 -1.98
C ALA A 152 12.12 6.31 -1.80
N VAL A 153 13.26 6.39 -2.48
CA VAL A 153 14.35 5.41 -2.35
C VAL A 153 14.91 5.40 -0.92
N ALA A 154 15.04 6.57 -0.28
CA ALA A 154 15.47 6.64 1.12
C ALA A 154 14.49 5.93 2.06
N ALA A 155 13.17 6.13 1.88
CA ALA A 155 12.14 5.47 2.66
C ALA A 155 12.10 3.95 2.41
N ILE A 156 12.15 3.50 1.15
CA ILE A 156 12.20 2.08 0.76
C ILE A 156 13.46 1.41 1.32
N ARG A 157 14.60 2.11 1.35
CA ARG A 157 15.83 1.60 2.00
C ARG A 157 15.61 1.37 3.49
N VAL A 158 14.99 2.30 4.21
CA VAL A 158 14.66 2.13 5.63
C VAL A 158 13.71 0.95 5.83
N MET A 159 12.67 0.82 5.00
CA MET A 159 11.76 -0.33 5.00
C MET A 159 12.52 -1.64 4.77
N ARG A 160 13.43 -1.69 3.79
CA ARG A 160 14.23 -2.89 3.47
C ARG A 160 15.04 -3.38 4.67
N HIS A 161 15.66 -2.48 5.42
CA HIS A 161 16.43 -2.83 6.62
C HIS A 161 15.56 -3.39 7.77
N ARG A 162 14.22 -3.31 7.69
CA ARG A 162 13.30 -3.96 8.65
C ARG A 162 13.16 -5.47 8.38
N PHE A 163 13.41 -5.94 7.15
CA PHE A 163 13.43 -7.36 6.84
C PHE A 163 14.67 -8.01 7.47
N LYS A 164 14.47 -8.84 8.49
CA LYS A 164 15.55 -9.53 9.19
C LYS A 164 15.69 -10.98 8.70
N LYS A 165 16.95 -11.41 8.60
CA LYS A 165 17.44 -12.80 8.45
C LYS A 165 16.91 -13.59 7.23
N PRO A 166 17.71 -13.71 6.14
CA PRO A 166 18.94 -12.95 5.87
C PRO A 166 18.64 -11.46 5.63
N GLU A 167 19.68 -10.62 5.75
CA GLU A 167 19.54 -9.20 5.38
C GLU A 167 19.12 -9.10 3.91
N LYS A 168 18.07 -8.34 3.66
CA LYS A 168 17.54 -8.19 2.31
C LYS A 168 18.37 -7.17 1.55
N THR A 169 19.10 -7.61 0.52
CA THR A 169 19.83 -6.71 -0.37
C THR A 169 18.86 -5.94 -1.27
N ALA A 170 19.33 -4.86 -1.92
CA ALA A 170 18.51 -4.10 -2.86
C ALA A 170 18.07 -4.97 -4.05
N GLU A 171 18.99 -5.77 -4.57
CA GLU A 171 18.79 -6.65 -5.73
C GLU A 171 17.74 -7.72 -5.42
N LEU A 172 17.85 -8.37 -4.25
CA LEU A 172 16.88 -9.36 -3.83
C LEU A 172 15.49 -8.75 -3.60
N LEU A 173 15.41 -7.51 -3.11
CA LEU A 173 14.13 -6.82 -2.94
C LEU A 173 13.48 -6.55 -4.31
N LEU A 174 14.25 -6.11 -5.30
CA LEU A 174 13.74 -5.88 -6.66
C LEU A 174 13.24 -7.18 -7.31
N LEU A 175 13.94 -8.30 -7.11
CA LEU A 175 13.49 -9.60 -7.57
C LEU A 175 12.15 -10.03 -6.94
N ASP A 176 11.96 -9.77 -5.64
CA ASP A 176 10.67 -10.06 -5.01
C ASP A 176 9.55 -9.15 -5.52
N MET A 177 9.87 -7.86 -5.75
CA MET A 177 8.90 -6.92 -6.30
C MET A 177 8.39 -7.44 -7.65
N GLU A 178 9.30 -7.85 -8.53
CA GLU A 178 8.94 -8.46 -9.82
C GLU A 178 8.14 -9.75 -9.65
N ALA A 179 8.52 -10.64 -8.72
CA ALA A 179 7.79 -11.87 -8.41
C ALA A 179 6.36 -11.62 -7.88
N CYS A 180 6.15 -10.50 -7.17
CA CYS A 180 4.84 -10.05 -6.70
C CYS A 180 4.06 -9.22 -7.74
N GLY A 181 4.54 -9.13 -8.99
CA GLY A 181 3.89 -8.38 -10.06
C GLY A 181 4.04 -6.87 -9.97
N LEU A 182 5.06 -6.37 -9.27
CA LEU A 182 5.40 -4.95 -9.16
C LEU A 182 6.38 -4.52 -10.29
N THR A 183 6.02 -4.81 -11.53
CA THR A 183 6.89 -4.61 -12.71
C THR A 183 7.11 -3.14 -13.06
N ASP A 184 6.10 -2.29 -12.92
CA ASP A 184 6.22 -0.84 -13.14
C ASP A 184 7.10 -0.23 -12.05
N THR A 185 6.91 -0.66 -10.81
CA THR A 185 7.71 -0.24 -9.65
C THR A 185 9.18 -0.54 -9.87
N VAL A 186 9.53 -1.77 -10.27
CA VAL A 186 10.93 -2.16 -10.55
C VAL A 186 11.49 -1.41 -11.76
N SER A 187 10.65 -1.04 -12.72
CA SER A 187 11.03 -0.31 -13.92
C SER A 187 11.19 1.20 -13.70
N ALA A 188 10.71 1.73 -12.57
CA ALA A 188 10.94 3.12 -12.17
C ALA A 188 12.45 3.42 -12.21
N ARG A 189 12.81 4.39 -13.06
CA ARG A 189 14.21 4.71 -13.44
C ARG A 189 15.12 4.92 -12.22
N SER A 190 14.52 5.44 -11.16
CA SER A 190 15.07 5.75 -9.84
C SER A 190 15.60 4.55 -9.07
N LEU A 191 15.04 3.35 -9.28
CA LEU A 191 15.46 2.12 -8.61
C LEU A 191 16.55 1.33 -9.36
N ARG A 192 16.80 1.66 -10.64
CA ARG A 192 17.76 0.94 -11.50
C ARG A 192 19.13 1.62 -11.68
N ASP A 193 19.30 2.89 -11.29
CA ASP A 193 20.55 3.64 -11.52
C ASP A 193 21.32 3.97 -10.21
N PRO A 194 22.34 3.17 -9.82
CA PRO A 194 23.20 3.49 -8.66
C PRO A 194 24.20 4.64 -8.90
N ARG A 195 24.35 5.15 -10.15
CA ARG A 195 25.43 6.08 -10.54
C ARG A 195 25.02 7.56 -10.53
N LYS A 196 23.73 7.88 -10.38
CA LYS A 196 23.23 9.26 -10.22
C LYS A 196 23.13 9.72 -8.76
N ARG A 197 24.07 9.32 -7.90
CA ARG A 197 24.29 9.99 -6.61
C ARG A 197 24.91 11.37 -6.86
N ASN A 198 24.10 12.32 -7.32
CA ASN A 198 24.56 13.70 -7.46
C ASN A 198 24.77 14.29 -6.06
N ARG A 199 25.99 14.80 -5.85
CA ARG A 199 26.50 15.43 -4.62
C ARG A 199 25.61 16.55 -4.07
N ALA A 200 24.65 17.05 -4.86
CA ALA A 200 23.65 18.04 -4.48
C ALA A 200 22.51 17.48 -3.60
N GLU A 201 22.08 16.23 -3.77
CA GLU A 201 21.00 15.62 -2.96
C GLU A 201 21.45 15.28 -1.53
N ILE A 202 22.74 14.95 -1.37
CA ILE A 202 23.37 14.71 -0.06
C ILE A 202 23.38 15.99 0.79
N LEU A 203 23.32 17.18 0.17
CA LEU A 203 23.19 18.45 0.90
C LEU A 203 21.73 18.81 1.24
N GLN A 204 20.73 18.37 0.48
CA GLN A 204 19.32 18.61 0.82
C GLN A 204 18.78 17.67 1.91
N ALA A 205 19.39 16.49 2.10
CA ALA A 205 19.11 15.62 3.25
C ALA A 205 19.55 16.19 4.62
N LYS A 206 20.15 17.39 4.66
CA LYS A 206 20.47 18.13 5.90
C LYS A 206 19.31 18.96 6.45
N GLY A 207 18.18 19.07 5.73
CA GLY A 207 16.92 19.53 6.29
C GLY A 207 16.30 18.40 7.10
N GLY A 208 16.71 18.27 8.36
CA GLY A 208 16.39 17.14 9.23
C GLY A 208 14.91 16.75 9.21
N PHE A 209 14.66 15.44 9.12
CA PHE A 209 13.39 14.85 9.52
C PHE A 209 12.99 15.42 10.88
N PRO A 210 11.78 15.98 11.04
CA PRO A 210 11.27 16.32 12.36
C PRO A 210 11.40 15.10 13.27
N ARG A 211 12.20 15.22 14.33
CA ARG A 211 12.47 14.16 15.32
C ARG A 211 11.27 13.83 16.21
N GLU A 212 10.06 14.20 15.81
CA GLU A 212 8.86 13.90 16.56
C GLU A 212 8.36 12.50 16.22
N ARG A 213 8.92 11.53 16.95
CA ARG A 213 8.41 10.18 17.19
C ARG A 213 8.15 9.33 15.93
N ASN A 214 9.19 8.58 15.55
CA ASN A 214 9.12 7.30 14.84
C ASN A 214 8.22 6.26 15.56
N ARG A 215 6.91 6.50 15.69
CA ARG A 215 5.96 5.53 16.26
C ARG A 215 5.55 4.46 15.23
N ILE A 216 5.55 4.81 13.94
CA ILE A 216 4.99 3.98 12.87
C ILE A 216 6.03 2.98 12.31
N SER A 217 7.27 3.44 12.11
CA SER A 217 8.37 2.65 11.56
C SER A 217 8.71 1.36 12.33
N GLU A 218 8.32 1.28 13.61
CA GLU A 218 8.55 0.12 14.46
C GLU A 218 7.44 -0.94 14.39
N LEU A 219 6.24 -0.53 13.96
CA LEU A 219 5.01 -1.34 13.99
C LEU A 219 4.72 -2.02 12.65
N ILE A 220 5.24 -1.49 11.54
CA ILE A 220 5.10 -2.11 10.21
C ILE A 220 6.01 -3.36 10.12
N LEU A 221 5.44 -4.47 10.59
CA LEU A 221 5.77 -5.88 10.33
C LEU A 221 7.24 -6.31 10.45
N ARG A 222 7.64 -6.58 11.70
CA ARG A 222 8.91 -7.24 12.10
C ARG A 222 8.98 -8.76 11.85
N LYS A 223 8.47 -9.30 10.73
CA LYS A 223 8.59 -10.75 10.45
C LYS A 223 9.87 -11.10 9.66
N PRO A 224 10.44 -12.30 9.86
CA PRO A 224 11.45 -12.82 8.96
C PRO A 224 10.88 -12.94 7.54
N TYR A 225 11.67 -12.54 6.56
CA TYR A 225 11.30 -12.61 5.15
C TYR A 225 11.44 -14.06 4.68
N GLU A 226 10.34 -14.82 4.62
CA GLU A 226 10.34 -16.14 3.98
C GLU A 226 10.33 -15.95 2.46
N THR A 227 11.35 -16.49 1.81
CA THR A 227 11.65 -16.32 0.39
C THR A 227 10.53 -16.86 -0.51
N VAL A 228 10.17 -16.06 -1.51
CA VAL A 228 9.39 -16.40 -2.72
C VAL A 228 7.96 -16.89 -2.46
N ASP A 229 7.02 -15.94 -2.43
CA ASP A 229 5.62 -16.22 -2.69
C ASP A 229 5.45 -16.60 -4.17
N VAL A 230 5.29 -17.90 -4.42
CA VAL A 230 4.84 -18.45 -5.70
C VAL A 230 3.37 -18.02 -5.90
N LEU A 231 3.15 -16.79 -6.34
CA LEU A 231 1.83 -16.27 -6.72
C LEU A 231 1.76 -16.05 -8.23
N ARG A 232 1.90 -17.15 -8.98
CA ARG A 232 1.24 -17.32 -10.28
C ARG A 232 0.30 -18.51 -10.18
N SER A 233 -0.95 -18.27 -9.75
CA SER A 233 -2.13 -19.03 -10.25
C SER A 233 -3.49 -18.76 -9.58
N HIS A 234 -3.65 -18.08 -8.43
CA HIS A 234 -4.92 -18.22 -7.69
C HIS A 234 -5.62 -16.93 -7.20
N VAL A 235 -5.56 -15.82 -7.95
CA VAL A 235 -6.38 -14.61 -7.67
C VAL A 235 -7.48 -14.40 -8.73
N LEU A 236 -7.93 -15.46 -9.39
CA LEU A 236 -9.05 -15.39 -10.36
C LEU A 236 -10.33 -16.13 -9.91
N SER A 237 -10.49 -16.41 -8.62
CA SER A 237 -11.68 -17.15 -8.15
C SER A 237 -12.19 -16.73 -6.76
N LEU A 238 -12.20 -15.43 -6.49
CA LEU A 238 -13.13 -14.78 -5.56
C LEU A 238 -13.57 -13.46 -6.22
#